data_AF-A0A9D2M795-F1
#
_entry.id   AF-A0A9D2M795-F1
#
_cell.length_a   1.000
_cell.length_b   1.000
_cell.length_c   1.000
_cell.angle_alpha   90.00
_cell.angle_beta   90.00
_cell.angle_gamma   90.00
#
_symmetry.space_group_name_H-M   'P 1'
#
loop_
_entity.id
_entity.type
_entity.pdbx_description
1 polymer ?
#
loop_
_entity_poly.entity_id
_entity_poly.type
_entity_poly.pdbx_seq_one_letter_code
_entity_poly.pdbx_strand_id
1 'polypeptide(L)'
;MKRCWMILLAAALLLTGCRRETLAEGPALTDDITYMPVVEVADLASAGITLADDPHGVSSQATTEITEQGVFFFDWDAGLLMFNDWQTNTTYPLCAKANCTHSDAGCNAWFDTAAGPPTGLHSDGDRLYYFTTNYPAACYVQDFDGENR
;
A
#
# COMPACT_ATOMS: atom_id res chain seq x y z
N MET A 1 -51.97 -15.33 -48.71
CA MET A 1 -51.58 -14.01 -48.16
C MET A 1 -51.31 -14.13 -46.66
N LYS A 2 -50.11 -14.60 -46.26
CA LYS A 2 -49.76 -14.79 -44.84
C LYS A 2 -48.23 -14.75 -44.65
N ARG A 3 -47.58 -13.62 -44.89
CA ARG A 3 -46.17 -13.40 -44.54
C ARG A 3 -45.90 -11.90 -44.42
N CYS A 4 -46.16 -11.30 -43.25
CA CYS A 4 -45.59 -9.98 -42.94
C CYS A 4 -45.49 -9.65 -41.43
N TRP A 5 -45.93 -10.52 -40.52
CA TRP A 5 -46.07 -10.15 -39.11
C TRP A 5 -45.02 -10.75 -38.16
N MET A 6 -43.94 -11.33 -38.69
CA MET A 6 -42.93 -12.02 -37.87
C MET A 6 -41.50 -11.43 -37.93
N ILE A 7 -41.31 -10.26 -38.58
CA ILE A 7 -39.97 -9.63 -38.67
C ILE A 7 -39.84 -8.44 -37.71
N LEU A 8 -40.95 -7.88 -37.21
CA LEU A 8 -40.92 -6.74 -36.28
C LEU A 8 -40.61 -7.11 -34.82
N LEU A 9 -40.64 -8.39 -34.44
CA LEU A 9 -40.32 -8.82 -33.06
C LEU A 9 -38.83 -9.08 -32.81
N ALA A 10 -38.00 -9.25 -33.86
CA ALA A 10 -36.59 -9.58 -33.69
C ALA A 10 -35.67 -8.35 -33.55
N ALA A 11 -36.15 -7.15 -33.89
CA ALA A 11 -35.35 -5.92 -33.83
C ALA A 11 -35.42 -5.20 -32.47
N ALA A 12 -36.29 -5.63 -31.54
CA ALA A 12 -36.50 -4.95 -30.26
C ALA A 12 -35.62 -5.49 -29.11
N LEU A 13 -34.87 -6.58 -29.31
CA LEU A 13 -34.13 -7.26 -28.24
C LEU A 13 -32.60 -7.02 -28.25
N LEU A 14 -32.08 -6.21 -29.18
CA LEU A 14 -30.64 -5.90 -29.27
C LEU A 14 -30.25 -4.53 -28.66
N LEU A 15 -31.18 -3.89 -27.94
CA LEU A 15 -30.93 -2.64 -27.20
C LEU A 15 -31.02 -2.85 -25.68
N THR A 16 -30.67 -4.04 -25.18
CA THR A 16 -30.30 -4.17 -23.76
C THR A 16 -28.93 -3.51 -23.60
N GLY A 17 -28.99 -2.21 -23.37
CA GLY A 17 -27.84 -1.35 -23.21
C GLY A 17 -26.84 -1.95 -22.22
N CYS A 18 -25.57 -1.75 -22.51
CA CYS A 18 -24.54 -1.73 -21.48
C CYS A 18 -24.99 -0.71 -20.43
N ARG A 19 -25.74 -1.16 -19.42
CA ARG A 19 -26.01 -0.38 -18.24
C ARG A 19 -24.67 -0.31 -17.53
N ARG A 20 -23.90 0.73 -17.83
CA ARG A 20 -22.76 1.13 -17.02
C ARG A 20 -23.39 1.37 -15.65
N GLU A 21 -23.20 0.44 -14.72
CA GLU A 21 -23.55 0.72 -13.34
C GLU A 21 -22.77 1.97 -12.98
N THR A 22 -23.50 3.07 -12.78
CA THR A 22 -22.95 4.22 -12.08
C THR A 22 -22.48 3.66 -10.76
N LEU A 23 -21.15 3.61 -10.57
CA LEU A 23 -20.58 3.42 -9.24
C LEU A 23 -21.35 4.36 -8.33
N ALA A 24 -21.84 3.84 -7.20
CA ALA A 24 -22.47 4.68 -6.20
C ALA A 24 -21.54 5.87 -5.98
N GLU A 25 -22.05 7.08 -6.21
CA GLU A 25 -21.34 8.29 -5.82
C GLU A 25 -20.97 8.08 -4.36
N GLY A 26 -19.67 8.13 -4.05
CA GLY A 26 -19.23 8.20 -2.66
C GLY A 26 -20.00 9.33 -1.97
N PRO A 27 -20.18 9.27 -0.64
CA PRO A 27 -20.97 10.29 0.06
C PRO A 27 -20.54 11.66 -0.43
N ALA A 28 -21.50 12.47 -0.89
CA ALA A 28 -21.25 13.86 -1.19
C ALA A 28 -20.64 14.45 0.08
N LEU A 29 -19.34 14.71 0.04
CA LEU A 29 -18.61 15.33 1.14
C LEU A 29 -19.27 16.70 1.32
N THR A 30 -20.19 16.78 2.28
CA THR A 30 -20.93 18.00 2.57
C THR A 30 -19.93 19.08 2.98
N ASP A 31 -20.26 20.35 2.72
CA ASP A 31 -19.44 21.52 3.10
C ASP A 31 -19.09 21.59 4.61
N ASP A 32 -19.64 20.69 5.43
CA ASP A 32 -19.40 20.54 6.86
C ASP A 32 -18.17 19.66 7.22
N ILE A 33 -17.29 19.33 6.27
CA ILE A 33 -15.99 18.73 6.61
C ILE A 33 -15.11 19.81 7.23
N THR A 34 -14.89 19.68 8.54
CA THR A 34 -13.81 20.40 9.20
C THR A 34 -12.49 19.78 8.74
N TYR A 35 -11.85 20.43 7.77
CA TYR A 35 -10.50 20.04 7.35
C TYR A 35 -9.54 20.16 8.53
N MET A 36 -8.57 19.24 8.62
CA MET A 36 -7.44 19.44 9.52
C MET A 36 -6.73 20.74 9.14
N PRO A 37 -6.42 21.62 10.11
CA PRO A 37 -5.69 22.84 9.82
C PRO A 37 -4.31 22.49 9.24
N VAL A 38 -3.88 23.23 8.23
CA VAL A 38 -2.49 23.20 7.80
C VAL A 38 -1.65 23.77 8.95
N VAL A 39 -0.65 23.01 9.39
CA VAL A 39 0.30 23.45 10.40
C VAL A 39 1.54 23.94 9.68
N GLU A 40 1.87 25.21 9.83
CA GLU A 40 3.07 25.78 9.23
C GLU A 40 4.30 25.50 10.11
N VAL A 41 5.50 25.59 9.55
CA VAL A 41 6.76 25.30 10.27
C VAL A 41 6.92 26.16 11.54
N ALA A 42 6.44 27.40 11.52
CA ALA A 42 6.48 28.30 12.68
C ALA A 42 5.55 27.85 13.83
N ASP A 43 4.46 27.16 13.51
CA ASP A 43 3.51 26.63 14.48
C ASP A 43 4.08 25.38 15.18
N LEU A 44 4.89 24.58 14.46
CA LEU A 44 5.62 23.45 15.04
C LEU A 44 6.59 23.91 16.14
N ALA A 45 7.36 24.96 15.88
CA ALA A 45 8.28 25.54 16.86
C ALA A 45 7.54 26.06 18.10
N SER A 46 6.38 26.69 17.90
CA SER A 46 5.52 27.19 19.00
C SER A 46 4.90 26.07 19.84
N ALA A 47 4.73 24.88 19.25
CA ALA A 47 4.30 23.66 19.94
C ALA A 47 5.45 22.90 20.63
N GLY A 48 6.69 23.43 20.57
CA GLY A 48 7.87 22.76 21.11
C GLY A 48 8.34 21.56 20.27
N ILE A 49 7.88 21.45 19.02
CA ILE A 49 8.31 20.43 18.07
C ILE A 49 9.52 20.99 17.32
N THR A 50 10.70 20.43 17.59
CA THR A 50 11.91 20.71 16.83
C THR A 50 12.08 19.67 15.74
N LEU A 51 12.17 20.10 14.49
CA LEU A 51 12.61 19.24 13.40
C LEU A 51 14.07 18.84 13.67
N ALA A 52 14.40 17.55 13.51
CA ALA A 52 15.77 17.09 13.67
C ALA A 52 16.71 17.84 12.70
N ASP A 53 17.94 18.12 13.15
CA ASP A 53 18.96 18.81 12.33
C ASP A 53 19.36 18.00 11.08
N ASP A 54 19.23 16.67 11.16
CA ASP A 54 19.35 15.73 10.05
C ASP A 54 18.03 14.96 9.93
N PRO A 55 17.01 15.53 9.29
CA PRO A 55 15.80 14.78 9.03
C PRO A 55 16.20 13.68 8.04
N HIS A 56 16.04 12.42 8.41
CA HIS A 56 16.24 11.26 7.53
C HIS A 56 15.23 11.20 6.35
N GLY A 57 14.69 12.36 5.95
CA GLY A 57 13.71 12.56 4.90
C GLY A 57 12.29 12.25 5.37
N VAL A 58 11.33 12.81 4.64
CA VAL A 58 9.96 12.28 4.62
C VAL A 58 9.94 11.20 3.55
N SER A 59 9.41 10.02 3.87
CA SER A 59 9.20 8.98 2.85
C SER A 59 8.29 9.50 1.75
N SER A 60 8.70 9.35 0.49
CA SER A 60 7.86 9.60 -0.69
C SER A 60 7.00 8.38 -1.06
N GLN A 61 7.15 7.27 -0.35
CA GLN A 61 6.42 6.03 -0.59
C GLN A 61 5.16 5.97 0.26
N ALA A 62 4.06 5.53 -0.35
CA ALA A 62 2.73 5.54 0.26
C ALA A 62 2.58 4.56 1.44
N THR A 63 3.45 3.56 1.55
CA THR A 63 3.39 2.52 2.58
C THR A 63 4.78 2.35 3.19
N THR A 64 5.05 3.08 4.28
CA THR A 64 6.30 2.95 5.03
C THR A 64 6.03 2.98 6.52
N GLU A 65 6.91 2.33 7.27
CA GLU A 65 6.97 2.45 8.72
C GLU A 65 8.28 3.13 9.11
N ILE A 66 8.18 4.25 9.81
CA ILE A 66 9.33 5.01 10.31
C ILE A 66 9.55 4.65 11.78
N THR A 67 10.79 4.31 12.12
CA THR A 67 11.22 3.98 13.48
C THR A 67 12.40 4.85 13.88
N GLU A 68 12.90 4.73 15.11
CA GLU A 68 14.11 5.44 15.53
C GLU A 68 15.38 4.92 14.82
N GLN A 69 15.36 3.68 14.34
CA GLN A 69 16.52 3.02 13.72
C GLN A 69 16.59 3.22 12.20
N GLY A 70 15.46 3.52 11.57
CA GLY A 70 15.36 3.54 10.11
C GLY A 70 13.94 3.54 9.59
N VAL A 71 13.83 3.33 8.27
CA VAL A 71 12.54 3.24 7.58
C VAL A 71 12.38 1.89 6.89
N PHE A 72 11.25 1.23 7.16
CA PHE A 72 10.79 0.03 6.45
C PHE A 72 9.88 0.42 5.30
N PHE A 73 10.08 -0.22 4.14
CA PHE A 73 9.30 0.09 2.94
C PHE A 73 9.30 -1.06 1.93
N PHE A 74 8.33 -1.04 1.02
CA PHE A 74 8.25 -2.00 -0.09
C PHE A 74 8.92 -1.45 -1.35
N ASP A 75 9.96 -2.13 -1.83
CA ASP A 75 10.42 -1.98 -3.20
C ASP A 75 9.49 -2.79 -4.12
N TRP A 76 8.54 -2.07 -4.73
CA TRP A 76 7.53 -2.64 -5.62
C TRP A 76 8.11 -3.23 -6.91
N ASP A 77 9.19 -2.65 -7.41
CA ASP A 77 9.83 -3.08 -8.66
C ASP A 77 10.63 -4.37 -8.42
N ALA A 78 11.32 -4.46 -7.28
CA ALA A 78 12.05 -5.66 -6.89
C ALA A 78 11.18 -6.74 -6.25
N GLY A 79 10.00 -6.39 -5.72
CA GLY A 79 9.17 -7.28 -4.91
C GLY A 79 9.81 -7.62 -3.57
N LEU A 80 10.48 -6.64 -2.95
CA LEU A 80 11.26 -6.83 -1.73
C LEU A 80 10.84 -5.87 -0.63
N LEU A 81 10.69 -6.39 0.58
CA LEU A 81 10.61 -5.57 1.78
C LEU A 81 12.02 -5.18 2.20
N MET A 82 12.21 -3.87 2.32
CA MET A 82 13.51 -3.24 2.53
C MET A 82 13.54 -2.49 3.86
N PHE A 83 14.74 -2.33 4.38
CA PHE A 83 15.04 -1.43 5.49
C PHE A 83 16.19 -0.51 5.09
N ASN A 84 16.00 0.79 5.30
CA ASN A 84 17.08 1.77 5.25
C ASN A 84 17.49 2.09 6.69
N ASP A 85 18.69 1.65 7.04
CA ASP A 85 19.32 1.87 8.34
C ASP A 85 19.92 3.28 8.37
N TRP A 86 19.46 4.10 9.30
CA TRP A 86 19.90 5.49 9.43
C TRP A 86 21.30 5.62 10.01
N GLN A 87 21.74 4.68 10.85
CA GLN A 87 23.08 4.72 11.43
C GLN A 87 24.14 4.46 10.36
N THR A 88 23.89 3.51 9.46
CA THR A 88 24.84 3.12 8.41
C THR A 88 24.54 3.78 7.06
N ASN A 89 23.41 4.47 6.93
CA ASN A 89 22.87 4.99 5.68
C ASN A 89 22.87 3.95 4.55
N THR A 90 22.52 2.71 4.91
CA THR A 90 22.54 1.56 3.99
C THR A 90 21.14 0.99 3.86
N THR A 91 20.75 0.67 2.64
CA THR A 91 19.47 0.03 2.33
C THR A 91 19.70 -1.43 1.99
N TYR A 92 18.94 -2.33 2.61
CA TYR A 92 19.04 -3.76 2.40
C TYR A 92 17.69 -4.48 2.52
N PRO A 93 17.52 -5.65 1.89
CA PRO A 93 16.31 -6.47 2.05
C PRO A 93 16.26 -7.07 3.46
N LEU A 94 15.06 -7.16 4.03
CA LEU A 94 14.81 -7.83 5.32
C LEU A 94 14.90 -9.35 5.19
N CYS A 95 16.11 -9.88 5.20
CA CYS A 95 16.37 -11.29 5.03
C CYS A 95 17.66 -11.72 5.74
N ALA A 96 17.53 -12.58 6.75
CA ALA A 96 18.65 -13.14 7.49
C ALA A 96 19.41 -14.27 6.75
N LYS A 97 18.93 -14.74 5.59
CA LYS A 97 19.53 -15.88 4.88
C LYS A 97 20.79 -15.47 4.12
N ALA A 98 21.91 -16.09 4.48
CA ALA A 98 23.17 -15.93 3.74
C ALA A 98 23.04 -16.40 2.28
N ASN A 99 23.58 -15.60 1.34
CA ASN A 99 23.55 -15.86 -0.09
C ASN A 99 22.13 -16.05 -0.67
N CYS A 100 21.12 -15.39 -0.09
CA CYS A 100 19.77 -15.42 -0.63
C CYS A 100 19.70 -14.71 -1.99
N THR A 101 18.98 -15.29 -2.95
CA THR A 101 18.78 -14.70 -4.28
C THR A 101 17.68 -13.65 -4.30
N HIS A 102 16.87 -13.57 -3.24
CA HIS A 102 15.76 -12.61 -3.09
C HIS A 102 14.75 -12.66 -4.24
N SER A 103 14.47 -13.84 -4.79
CA SER A 103 13.70 -14.01 -6.03
C SER A 103 12.35 -14.73 -5.87
N ASP A 104 12.08 -15.28 -4.71
CA ASP A 104 10.93 -16.18 -4.48
C ASP A 104 10.56 -16.27 -3.00
N ALA A 105 9.48 -17.01 -2.71
CA ALA A 105 8.94 -17.22 -1.36
C ALA A 105 9.92 -17.88 -0.37
N GLY A 106 11.06 -18.39 -0.83
CA GLY A 106 12.15 -18.82 0.03
C GLY A 106 12.94 -17.67 0.66
N CYS A 107 12.76 -16.43 0.20
CA CYS A 107 13.34 -15.23 0.78
C CYS A 107 12.35 -14.55 1.74
N ASN A 108 12.79 -14.23 2.95
CA ASN A 108 11.90 -13.62 3.94
C ASN A 108 11.53 -12.16 3.55
N ALA A 109 12.38 -11.47 2.78
CA ALA A 109 12.05 -10.15 2.23
C ALA A 109 11.09 -10.19 1.04
N TRP A 110 11.01 -11.31 0.30
CA TRP A 110 10.40 -11.34 -1.04
C TRP A 110 8.89 -11.46 -0.99
N PHE A 111 8.13 -10.59 -1.64
CA PHE A 111 6.69 -10.73 -1.78
C PHE A 111 6.26 -10.81 -3.24
N ASP A 112 5.15 -11.51 -3.46
CA ASP A 112 4.57 -11.67 -4.78
C ASP A 112 3.80 -10.39 -5.17
N THR A 113 4.38 -9.62 -6.09
CA THR A 113 3.78 -8.38 -6.61
C THR A 113 2.53 -8.64 -7.45
N ALA A 114 2.38 -9.84 -8.02
CA ALA A 114 1.26 -10.21 -8.87
C ALA A 114 0.08 -10.82 -8.08
N ALA A 115 0.36 -11.54 -6.99
CA ALA A 115 -0.68 -12.23 -6.21
C ALA A 115 -1.39 -11.34 -5.17
N GLY A 116 -0.92 -10.12 -4.95
CA GLY A 116 -1.52 -9.17 -4.01
C GLY A 116 -0.47 -8.32 -3.33
N PRO A 117 -0.15 -7.14 -3.87
CA PRO A 117 0.86 -6.27 -3.28
C PRO A 117 0.48 -5.96 -1.83
N PRO A 118 1.44 -6.00 -0.88
CA PRO A 118 1.16 -5.50 0.45
C PRO A 118 0.72 -4.02 0.44
N THR A 119 0.03 -3.57 1.48
CA THR A 119 -0.59 -2.23 1.46
C THR A 119 -0.51 -1.50 2.80
N GLY A 120 -0.18 -2.23 3.86
CA GLY A 120 0.10 -1.67 5.17
C GLY A 120 1.41 -2.23 5.71
N LEU A 121 2.14 -1.39 6.42
CA LEU A 121 3.26 -1.73 7.27
C LEU A 121 2.99 -1.16 8.66
N HIS A 122 3.39 -1.88 9.69
CA HIS A 122 3.38 -1.40 11.06
C HIS A 122 4.44 -2.12 11.88
N SER A 123 5.07 -1.41 12.81
CA SER A 123 6.00 -1.95 13.79
C SER A 123 5.45 -1.72 15.20
N ASP A 124 5.52 -2.75 16.06
CA ASP A 124 5.23 -2.61 17.49
C ASP A 124 6.48 -2.37 18.35
N GLY A 125 7.65 -2.23 17.71
CA GLY A 125 8.95 -2.10 18.36
C GLY A 125 9.74 -3.40 18.48
N ASP A 126 9.06 -4.56 18.47
CA ASP A 126 9.69 -5.88 18.49
C ASP A 126 9.55 -6.59 17.14
N ARG A 127 8.42 -6.37 16.45
CA ARG A 127 8.02 -7.06 15.22
C ARG A 127 7.49 -6.10 14.19
N LEU A 128 7.70 -6.48 12.93
CA LEU A 128 7.16 -5.82 11.76
C LEU A 128 6.01 -6.64 11.18
N TYR A 129 4.90 -5.97 10.94
CA TYR A 129 3.67 -6.52 10.39
C TYR A 129 3.45 -5.95 9.01
N TYR A 130 3.04 -6.79 8.06
CA TYR A 130 2.50 -6.29 6.80
C TYR A 130 1.24 -7.02 6.35
N PHE A 131 0.46 -6.32 5.53
CA PHE A 131 -0.90 -6.71 5.19
C PHE A 131 -1.11 -6.77 3.68
N THR A 132 -1.69 -7.86 3.19
CA THR A 132 -2.19 -7.96 1.81
C THR A 132 -3.67 -7.65 1.75
N THR A 133 -4.12 -7.03 0.67
CA THR A 133 -5.54 -6.65 0.47
C THR A 133 -6.34 -7.67 -0.32
N ASN A 134 -5.67 -8.64 -0.96
CA ASN A 134 -6.36 -9.69 -1.69
C ASN A 134 -6.98 -10.70 -0.72
N TYR A 135 -8.22 -11.12 -0.99
CA TYR A 135 -8.93 -12.08 -0.15
C TYR A 135 -8.44 -13.52 -0.42
N PRO A 136 -8.11 -14.32 0.63
CA PRO A 136 -8.13 -13.93 2.04
C PRO A 136 -6.98 -12.98 2.39
N ALA A 137 -7.31 -11.85 3.03
CA ALA A 137 -6.30 -10.90 3.50
C ALA A 137 -5.37 -11.62 4.48
N ALA A 138 -4.07 -11.43 4.32
CA ALA A 138 -3.06 -12.05 5.16
C ALA A 138 -2.30 -10.98 5.93
N CYS A 139 -2.03 -11.26 7.20
CA CYS A 139 -1.08 -10.53 8.02
C CYS A 139 0.15 -11.40 8.19
N TYR A 140 1.29 -10.87 7.79
CA TYR A 140 2.58 -11.51 7.95
C TYR A 140 3.36 -10.76 9.02
N VAL A 141 4.12 -11.52 9.80
CA VAL A 141 4.88 -11.02 10.95
C VAL A 141 6.34 -11.39 10.72
N GLN A 142 7.26 -10.48 10.99
CA GLN A 142 8.67 -10.78 10.95
C GLN A 142 9.45 -9.98 11.99
N ASP A 143 10.60 -10.51 12.38
CA ASP A 143 11.57 -9.78 13.19
C ASP A 143 12.29 -8.73 12.31
N PHE A 144 12.97 -7.74 12.91
CA PHE A 144 13.61 -6.65 12.14
C PHE A 144 14.87 -7.07 11.38
N ASP A 145 15.34 -8.30 11.55
CA ASP A 145 16.34 -8.94 10.69
C ASP A 145 15.70 -9.74 9.53
N GLY A 146 14.37 -9.76 9.48
CA GLY A 146 13.57 -10.51 8.53
C GLY A 146 13.38 -11.98 8.91
N GLU A 147 13.62 -12.45 10.13
CA GLU A 147 13.28 -13.83 10.51
C GLU A 147 11.75 -14.05 10.66
N ASN A 148 11.29 -15.28 10.39
CA ASN A 148 9.94 -15.81 10.70
C ASN A 148 8.70 -15.24 9.96
N ARG A 149 8.86 -14.84 8.69
CA ARG A 149 7.76 -14.43 7.82
C ARG A 149 6.68 -15.49 7.56
#